data_AF-A0A6J2KLN9-F1
#
_entry.id   AF-A0A6J2KLN9-F1
#
_cell.length_a   1.000
_cell.length_b   1.000
_cell.length_c   1.000
_cell.angle_alpha   90.00
_cell.angle_beta   90.00
_cell.angle_gamma   90.00
#
_symmetry.space_group_name_H-M   'P 1'
#
loop_
_entity.id
_entity.type
_entity.pdbx_description
1 polymer ?
#
loop_
_entity_poly.entity_id
_entity_poly.type
_entity_poly.pdbx_seq_one_letter_code
_entity_poly.pdbx_strand_id
1 'polypeptide(L)'
;MTSSPYHILQGNLNRSARAQDLLIQSMAERLTHLAVVAEPYRVPSVPDWAGDIGGLVAVVQRRSAVGAPPEFDVVQKGRGFVAVFWAGLLVVGVYFSPNRPLAEFESFLDEL
;
A
#
# COMPACT_ATOMS: atom_id res chain seq x y z
N MET A 1 -19.73 8.80 16.49
CA MET A 1 -18.75 7.96 15.78
C MET A 1 -17.42 8.68 15.83
N THR A 2 -16.47 8.22 16.64
CA THR A 2 -15.11 8.75 16.61
C THR A 2 -14.46 8.27 15.31
N SER A 3 -13.91 9.20 14.53
CA SER A 3 -13.10 8.85 13.35
C SER A 3 -12.01 7.85 13.72
N SER A 4 -11.63 6.96 12.79
CA SER A 4 -10.39 6.19 12.95
C SER A 4 -9.25 7.17 13.26
N PRO A 5 -8.39 6.90 14.28
CA PRO A 5 -7.27 7.78 14.59
C PRO A 5 -6.24 7.84 13.45
N TYR A 6 -6.35 6.92 12.49
CA TYR A 6 -5.40 6.74 11.40
C TYR A 6 -5.91 7.32 10.09
N HIS A 7 -5.11 8.20 9.52
CA HIS A 7 -5.27 8.70 8.16
C HIS A 7 -4.54 7.77 7.19
N ILE A 8 -5.30 7.16 6.29
CA ILE A 8 -4.80 6.26 5.24
C ILE A 8 -5.07 6.89 3.89
N LEU A 9 -4.11 6.81 2.98
CA LEU A 9 -4.26 7.27 1.60
C LEU A 9 -4.18 6.09 0.63
N GLN A 10 -5.03 6.08 -0.38
CA GLN A 10 -4.97 5.10 -1.46
C GLN A 10 -4.83 5.81 -2.80
N GLY A 11 -3.99 5.29 -3.69
CA GLY A 11 -3.83 5.85 -5.03
C GLY A 11 -3.13 4.91 -6.01
N ASN A 12 -3.38 5.10 -7.30
CA ASN A 12 -2.59 4.50 -8.38
C ASN A 12 -1.61 5.56 -8.91
N LEU A 13 -0.31 5.26 -8.88
CA LEU A 13 0.75 6.19 -9.28
C LEU A 13 1.13 6.07 -10.76
N ASN A 14 0.58 5.07 -11.47
CA ASN A 14 0.78 4.83 -12.90
C ASN A 14 2.27 4.84 -13.30
N ARG A 15 3.11 4.23 -12.46
CA ARG A 15 4.57 4.16 -12.56
C ARG A 15 5.28 5.51 -12.67
N SER A 16 4.63 6.61 -12.28
CA SER A 16 5.20 7.96 -12.37
C SER A 16 6.05 8.28 -11.15
N ALA A 17 7.34 8.57 -11.39
CA ALA A 17 8.25 9.04 -10.33
C ALA A 17 7.70 10.30 -9.64
N ARG A 18 7.11 11.23 -10.41
CA ARG A 18 6.53 12.46 -9.88
C ARG A 18 5.26 12.23 -9.07
N ALA A 19 4.42 11.28 -9.47
CA ALA A 19 3.27 10.90 -8.66
C ALA A 19 3.71 10.27 -7.33
N GLN A 20 4.79 9.48 -7.34
CA GLN A 20 5.37 8.92 -6.12
C GLN A 20 5.98 10.00 -5.22
N ASP A 21 6.68 10.99 -5.76
CA ASP A 21 7.16 12.15 -5.00
C ASP A 21 5.99 12.91 -4.35
N LEU A 22 4.93 13.19 -5.13
CA LEU A 22 3.73 13.87 -4.65
C LEU A 22 2.96 13.08 -3.60
N LEU A 23 2.93 11.75 -3.71
CA LEU A 23 2.36 10.87 -2.69
C LEU A 23 3.06 11.09 -1.34
N ILE A 24 4.39 10.99 -1.33
CA ILE A 24 5.17 11.11 -0.09
C ILE A 24 5.03 12.51 0.51
N GLN A 25 5.04 13.55 -0.33
CA GLN A 25 4.77 14.92 0.12
C GLN A 25 3.35 15.06 0.68
N SER A 26 2.35 14.51 0.01
CA SER A 26 0.94 14.53 0.48
C SER A 26 0.78 13.81 1.80
N MET A 27 1.47 12.68 1.99
CA MET A 27 1.48 11.96 3.28
C MET A 27 2.09 12.81 4.39
N ALA A 28 3.13 13.59 4.08
CA ALA A 28 3.77 14.48 5.04
C ALA A 28 2.85 15.63 5.44
N GLU A 29 2.26 16.34 4.47
CA GLU A 29 1.42 17.52 4.68
C GLU A 29 0.09 17.20 5.37
N ARG A 30 -0.48 16.02 5.09
CA ARG A 30 -1.82 15.65 5.56
C ARG A 30 -1.83 14.75 6.78
N LEU A 31 -0.65 14.55 7.39
CA LEU A 31 -0.46 13.66 8.54
C LEU A 31 -0.99 12.24 8.25
N THR A 32 -0.77 11.75 7.03
CA THR A 32 -1.12 10.38 6.65
C THR A 32 -0.12 9.42 7.26
N HIS A 33 -0.63 8.36 7.87
CA HIS A 33 0.18 7.36 8.57
C HIS A 33 0.58 6.20 7.64
N LEU A 34 -0.29 5.85 6.71
CA LEU A 34 -0.14 4.72 5.80
C LEU A 34 -0.65 5.08 4.42
N ALA A 35 -0.02 4.58 3.36
CA ALA A 35 -0.60 4.61 2.03
C ALA A 35 -0.55 3.24 1.34
N VAL A 36 -1.63 2.92 0.62
CA VAL A 36 -1.73 1.76 -0.27
C VAL A 36 -1.64 2.26 -1.70
N VAL A 37 -0.60 1.85 -2.42
CA VAL A 37 -0.26 2.41 -3.73
C VAL A 37 -0.19 1.35 -4.81
N ALA A 38 -1.05 1.50 -5.82
CA ALA A 38 -0.96 0.73 -7.05
C ALA A 38 0.04 1.37 -8.02
N GLU A 39 0.70 0.52 -8.80
CA GLU A 39 1.69 0.86 -9.82
C GLU A 39 2.74 1.89 -9.36
N PRO A 40 3.47 1.63 -8.26
CA PRO A 40 4.54 2.53 -7.84
C PRO A 40 5.62 2.62 -8.92
N TYR A 41 6.31 3.77 -9.00
CA TYR A 41 7.50 3.92 -9.83
C TYR A 41 8.63 3.00 -9.34
N ARG A 42 8.80 2.90 -8.02
CA ARG A 42 9.72 1.97 -7.37
C ARG A 42 9.26 1.60 -5.96
N VAL A 43 9.64 0.41 -5.51
CA VAL A 43 9.51 -0.02 -4.11
C VAL A 43 10.91 -0.12 -3.50
N PRO A 44 11.32 0.81 -2.61
CA PRO A 44 12.61 0.73 -1.93
C PRO A 44 12.70 -0.47 -0.96
N SER A 45 13.89 -1.07 -0.84
CA SER A 45 14.18 -2.14 0.11
C SER A 45 14.52 -1.57 1.50
N VAL A 46 13.57 -0.89 2.13
CA VAL A 46 13.69 -0.27 3.46
C VAL A 46 12.50 -0.65 4.34
N PRO A 47 12.60 -0.59 5.68
CA PRO A 47 11.56 -1.09 6.60
C PRO A 47 10.18 -0.40 6.52
N ASP A 48 10.08 0.72 5.81
CA ASP A 48 8.85 1.49 5.71
C ASP A 48 8.00 1.12 4.48
N TRP A 49 8.52 0.24 3.63
CA TRP A 49 7.89 -0.17 2.38
C TRP A 49 7.68 -1.68 2.33
N ALA A 50 6.47 -2.09 1.99
CA ALA A 50 6.10 -3.46 1.71
C ALA A 50 5.59 -3.54 0.27
N GLY A 51 6.26 -4.30 -0.60
CA GLY A 51 5.84 -4.52 -1.98
C GLY A 51 5.34 -5.94 -2.22
N ASP A 52 4.48 -6.08 -3.22
CA ASP A 52 4.15 -7.38 -3.79
C ASP A 52 5.36 -7.99 -4.54
N ILE A 53 5.21 -9.21 -5.05
CA ILE A 53 6.27 -9.90 -5.80
C ILE A 53 6.53 -9.22 -7.17
N GLY A 54 5.50 -8.59 -7.76
CA GLY A 54 5.55 -8.02 -9.12
C GLY A 54 5.92 -6.54 -9.22
N GLY A 55 6.04 -5.82 -8.09
CA GLY A 55 6.18 -4.36 -8.09
C GLY A 55 4.96 -3.63 -8.66
N LEU A 56 3.77 -4.22 -8.52
CA LEU A 56 2.48 -3.71 -8.96
C LEU A 56 1.73 -2.99 -7.84
N VAL A 57 1.98 -3.35 -6.59
CA VAL A 57 1.34 -2.70 -5.45
C VAL A 57 2.28 -2.68 -4.26
N ALA A 58 2.19 -1.62 -3.47
CA ALA A 58 2.92 -1.50 -2.23
C ALA A 58 2.07 -0.86 -1.13
N VAL A 59 2.43 -1.14 0.11
CA VAL A 59 2.02 -0.37 1.28
C VAL A 59 3.24 0.38 1.80
N VAL A 60 3.06 1.65 2.16
CA VAL A 60 4.11 2.49 2.74
C VAL A 60 3.62 3.09 4.05
N GLN A 61 4.42 2.96 5.10
CA GLN A 61 4.17 3.63 6.37
C GLN A 61 5.00 4.90 6.50
N ARG A 62 4.45 5.89 7.21
CA ARG A 62 5.19 7.07 7.65
C ARG A 62 5.47 6.94 9.15
N ARG A 63 6.54 6.23 9.51
CA ARG A 63 6.93 6.03 10.92
C ARG A 63 7.17 7.34 11.69
N SER A 64 7.55 8.41 11.00
CA SER A 64 7.74 9.74 11.59
C SER A 64 6.45 10.53 11.82
N ALA A 65 5.29 10.03 11.40
CA ALA A 65 4.02 10.69 11.69
C ALA A 65 3.70 10.61 13.20
N VAL A 66 3.16 11.69 13.76
CA VAL A 66 2.75 11.73 15.17
C VAL A 66 1.67 10.67 15.41
N GLY A 67 1.88 9.78 16.37
CA GLY A 67 0.94 8.70 16.66
C GLY A 67 1.04 7.50 15.72
N ALA A 68 2.07 7.43 14.85
CA ALA A 68 2.34 6.26 14.05
C ALA A 68 2.63 5.02 14.93
N PRO A 69 1.92 3.90 14.72
CA PRO A 69 2.24 2.63 15.36
C PRO A 69 3.64 2.14 14.97
N PRO A 70 4.33 1.40 15.86
CA PRO A 70 5.61 0.79 15.53
C PRO A 70 5.47 -0.44 14.61
N GLU A 71 4.31 -1.10 14.64
CA GLU A 71 3.99 -2.32 13.89
C GLU A 71 3.90 -2.03 12.39
N PHE A 72 4.58 -2.83 11.57
CA PHE A 72 4.46 -2.83 10.10
C PHE A 72 5.09 -4.11 9.56
N ASP A 73 4.38 -5.21 9.73
CA ASP A 73 4.89 -6.54 9.45
C ASP A 73 4.25 -7.10 8.19
N VAL A 74 5.06 -7.51 7.22
CA VAL A 74 4.55 -8.20 6.03
C VAL A 74 4.07 -9.58 6.44
N VAL A 75 2.77 -9.81 6.33
CA VAL A 75 2.13 -11.09 6.67
C VAL A 75 2.20 -12.04 5.48
N GLN A 76 1.85 -11.54 4.30
CA GLN A 76 1.79 -12.30 3.06
C GLN A 76 2.02 -11.39 1.87
N LYS A 77 2.51 -11.96 0.77
CA LYS A 77 2.56 -11.28 -0.52
C LYS A 77 2.47 -12.29 -1.64
N GLY A 78 1.82 -11.88 -2.72
CA GLY A 78 1.77 -12.62 -3.98
C GLY A 78 2.03 -11.70 -5.15
N ARG A 79 1.61 -12.10 -6.34
CA ARG A 79 1.67 -11.23 -7.52
C ARG A 79 0.43 -10.36 -7.54
N GLY A 80 0.58 -9.04 -7.47
CA GLY A 80 -0.54 -8.10 -7.45
C GLY A 80 -1.15 -7.86 -6.06
N PHE A 81 -0.59 -8.43 -5.00
CA PHE A 81 -1.01 -8.10 -3.63
C PHE A 81 0.12 -8.18 -2.59
N VAL A 82 -0.04 -7.39 -1.54
CA VAL A 82 0.75 -7.47 -0.31
C VAL A 82 -0.14 -7.18 0.89
N ALA A 83 -0.02 -7.99 1.94
CA ALA A 83 -0.73 -7.85 3.19
C ALA A 83 0.25 -7.47 4.31
N VAL A 84 -0.06 -6.40 5.04
CA VAL A 84 0.71 -5.95 6.21
C VAL A 84 -0.16 -5.91 7.44
N PHE A 85 0.39 -6.32 8.58
CA PHE A 85 -0.20 -6.06 9.88
C PHE A 85 0.32 -4.72 10.40
N TRP A 86 -0.60 -3.81 10.69
CA TRP A 86 -0.30 -2.44 11.06
C TRP A 86 -1.40 -1.90 11.98
N ALA A 87 -1.04 -1.45 13.18
CA ALA A 87 -1.99 -0.82 14.12
C ALA A 87 -3.14 -1.75 14.57
N GLY A 88 -2.89 -3.05 14.69
CA GLY A 88 -3.97 -4.02 14.91
C GLY A 88 -4.87 -4.27 13.68
N LEU A 89 -4.55 -3.71 12.52
CA LEU A 89 -5.28 -3.90 11.26
C LEU A 89 -4.49 -4.78 10.30
N LEU A 90 -5.18 -5.70 9.63
CA LEU A 90 -4.65 -6.34 8.43
C LEU A 90 -4.98 -5.46 7.22
N VAL A 91 -3.97 -4.82 6.64
CA VAL A 91 -4.12 -3.97 5.45
C VAL A 91 -3.64 -4.73 4.23
N VAL A 92 -4.54 -4.94 3.27
CA VAL A 92 -4.24 -5.65 2.02
C VAL A 92 -4.24 -4.64 0.87
N GLY A 93 -3.06 -4.41 0.29
CA GLY A 93 -2.92 -3.67 -0.96
C GLY A 93 -3.07 -4.59 -2.15
N VAL A 94 -3.93 -4.21 -3.10
CA VAL A 94 -4.26 -5.01 -4.27
C VAL A 94 -4.16 -4.18 -5.55
N TYR A 95 -3.60 -4.78 -6.60
CA TYR A 95 -3.75 -4.31 -7.97
C TYR A 95 -4.02 -5.49 -8.91
N PHE A 96 -5.12 -5.38 -9.64
CA PHE A 96 -5.45 -6.30 -10.73
C PHE A 96 -5.51 -5.52 -12.04
N SER A 97 -4.79 -5.99 -13.06
CA SER A 97 -4.72 -5.32 -14.36
C SER A 97 -6.08 -5.36 -15.07
N PRO A 98 -6.60 -4.24 -15.57
CA PRO A 98 -7.86 -4.22 -16.32
C PRO A 98 -7.77 -4.94 -17.67
N ASN A 99 -6.56 -5.29 -18.13
CA ASN A 99 -6.34 -6.03 -19.36
C ASN A 99 -6.45 -7.55 -19.17
N ARG A 100 -6.67 -8.04 -17.94
CA ARG A 100 -6.82 -9.46 -17.63
C ARG A 100 -8.31 -9.85 -17.58
N PRO A 101 -8.68 -11.09 -17.96
CA PRO A 101 -10.07 -11.55 -17.95
C PRO A 101 -10.70 -11.61 -16.56
N LEU A 102 -12.04 -11.55 -16.50
CA LEU A 102 -12.81 -11.68 -15.26
C LEU A 102 -12.55 -13.00 -14.52
N ALA A 103 -12.42 -14.13 -15.25
CA ALA A 103 -12.12 -15.42 -14.63
C ALA A 103 -10.79 -15.41 -13.88
N GLU A 104 -9.78 -14.71 -14.40
CA GLU A 104 -8.51 -14.53 -13.69
C GLU A 104 -8.64 -13.59 -12.49
N PHE A 105 -9.58 -12.65 -12.50
CA PHE A 105 -9.88 -11.78 -11.36
C PHE A 105 -10.53 -12.57 -10.23
N GLU A 106 -11.51 -13.41 -10.55
CA GLU A 106 -12.18 -14.29 -9.58
C GLU A 106 -11.18 -15.25 -8.93
N SER A 107 -10.36 -15.96 -9.72
CA SER A 107 -9.30 -16.81 -9.16
C SER A 107 -8.28 -16.03 -8.32
N PHE A 108 -7.99 -14.79 -8.69
CA PHE A 108 -7.11 -13.93 -7.90
C PHE A 108 -7.74 -13.53 -6.55
N LEU A 109 -9.06 -13.31 -6.48
CA LEU A 109 -9.75 -13.03 -5.22
C LEU A 109 -9.75 -14.25 -4.28
N ASP A 110 -9.80 -15.47 -4.82
CA ASP A 110 -9.72 -16.71 -4.04
C ASP A 110 -8.32 -16.93 -3.41
N GLU A 111 -7.27 -16.29 -3.94
CA GLU A 111 -5.89 -16.35 -3.44
C GLU A 111 -5.59 -15.33 -2.33
N LEU A 112 -6.44 -14.32 -2.13
CA LEU A 112 -6.28 -13.25 -1.13
C LEU A 112 -6.70 -13.69 0.28
#